data_AF-A0A368E1V6-F1
#
_entry.id   AF-A0A368E1V6-F1
#
_cell.length_a   1.000
_cell.length_b   1.000
_cell.length_c   1.000
_cell.angle_alpha   90.00
_cell.angle_beta   90.00
_cell.angle_gamma   90.00
#
_symmetry.space_group_name_H-M   'P 1'
#
loop_
_entity.id
_entity.type
_entity.pdbx_description
1 polymer ?
#
loop_
_entity_poly.entity_id
_entity_poly.type
_entity_poly.pdbx_seq_one_letter_code
_entity_poly.pdbx_strand_id
1 'polypeptide(L)'
;MANPDYKDVSKGTTGHYEIVKVVFDDKKVDFQSLTQAFWRMIDPTDADGSFCDRGQQYSSVIFYNSDYQKTESEKSRASLNASGKFLKPVATKIIAAETFYPAEEYHQNYSKKNPIRYKFYRSRCGRDDFINQYWKGDTKVYR
;
A
#
# COMPACT_ATOMS: atom_id res chain seq x y z
N MET A 1 12.35 -3.32 16.25
CA MET A 1 11.71 -3.69 17.54
C MET A 1 10.92 -4.99 17.35
N ALA A 2 10.88 -5.88 18.34
CA ALA A 2 10.07 -7.12 18.24
C ALA A 2 8.68 -6.93 18.87
N ASN A 3 7.64 -7.44 18.21
CA ASN A 3 6.24 -7.44 18.68
C ASN A 3 5.73 -6.09 19.24
N PRO A 4 5.80 -4.99 18.46
CA PRO A 4 5.30 -3.69 18.91
C PRO A 4 3.77 -3.67 18.99
N ASP A 5 3.21 -2.86 19.90
CA ASP A 5 1.79 -2.52 19.87
C ASP A 5 1.52 -1.32 18.94
N TYR A 6 0.25 -1.00 18.70
CA TYR A 6 -0.10 0.16 17.87
C TYR A 6 0.45 1.48 18.42
N LYS A 7 0.55 1.64 19.75
CA LYS A 7 1.08 2.86 20.35
C LYS A 7 2.57 3.01 20.08
N ASP A 8 3.31 1.91 19.99
CA ASP A 8 4.71 1.93 19.62
C ASP A 8 4.90 2.25 18.14
N VAL A 9 4.14 1.58 17.25
CA VAL A 9 4.23 1.84 15.80
C VAL A 9 3.83 3.27 15.44
N SER A 10 2.76 3.80 16.04
CA SER A 10 2.26 5.16 15.75
C SER A 10 3.21 6.28 16.16
N LYS A 11 4.19 6.02 17.04
CA LYS A 11 5.29 6.97 17.35
C LYS A 11 6.28 7.13 16.20
N GLY A 12 6.28 6.22 15.21
CA GLY A 12 7.16 6.27 14.04
C GLY A 12 8.63 5.93 14.29
N THR A 13 8.99 5.43 15.47
CA THR A 13 10.40 5.17 15.87
C THR A 13 10.80 3.70 15.84
N THR A 14 9.87 2.79 15.57
CA THR A 14 10.09 1.34 15.70
C THR A 14 10.70 0.70 14.45
N GLY A 15 10.67 1.42 13.31
CA GLY A 15 11.04 0.93 11.99
C GLY A 15 9.96 0.08 11.29
N HIS A 16 8.80 -0.12 11.93
CA HIS A 16 7.70 -0.90 11.38
C HIS A 16 6.85 -0.12 10.38
N TYR A 17 6.15 -0.86 9.52
CA TYR A 17 5.18 -0.36 8.56
C TYR A 17 3.80 -0.91 8.89
N GLU A 18 2.74 -0.09 8.73
CA GLU A 18 1.38 -0.58 8.68
C GLU A 18 1.13 -1.26 7.33
N ILE A 19 0.90 -2.57 7.36
CA ILE A 19 0.74 -3.37 6.14
C ILE A 19 -0.44 -4.32 6.20
N VAL A 20 -0.90 -4.72 5.00
CA VAL A 20 -1.87 -5.79 4.82
C VAL A 20 -1.16 -7.02 4.26
N LYS A 21 -1.18 -8.12 5.03
CA LYS A 21 -0.74 -9.42 4.52
C LYS A 21 -1.85 -10.05 3.67
N VAL A 22 -1.59 -10.19 2.37
CA VAL A 22 -2.54 -10.81 1.43
C VAL A 22 -2.13 -12.26 1.22
N VAL A 23 -3.04 -13.19 1.54
CA VAL A 23 -2.93 -14.61 1.20
C VAL A 23 -3.83 -14.86 0.00
N PHE A 24 -3.29 -15.45 -1.06
CA PHE A 24 -4.00 -15.63 -2.33
C PHE A 24 -3.67 -16.99 -2.96
N ASP A 25 -4.53 -17.40 -3.90
CA ASP A 25 -4.40 -18.62 -4.71
C ASP A 25 -3.98 -18.19 -6.12
N ASP A 26 -2.80 -18.62 -6.57
CA ASP A 26 -2.21 -18.25 -7.86
C ASP A 26 -3.00 -18.79 -9.06
N LYS A 27 -3.86 -19.79 -8.84
CA LYS A 27 -4.80 -20.29 -9.86
C LYS A 27 -6.02 -19.39 -10.05
N LYS A 28 -6.28 -18.47 -9.10
CA LYS A 28 -7.44 -17.56 -9.13
C LYS A 28 -7.05 -16.12 -9.40
N VAL A 29 -5.90 -15.70 -8.89
CA VAL A 29 -5.38 -14.34 -9.09
C VAL A 29 -3.86 -14.39 -9.17
N ASP A 30 -3.30 -13.81 -10.23
CA ASP A 30 -1.86 -13.69 -10.36
C ASP A 30 -1.31 -12.54 -9.50
N PHE A 31 -0.02 -12.61 -9.20
CA PHE A 31 0.65 -11.58 -8.41
C PHE A 31 0.63 -10.20 -9.10
N GLN A 32 0.66 -10.18 -10.44
CA GLN A 32 0.60 -8.95 -11.23
C GLN A 32 -0.72 -8.21 -10.98
N SER A 33 -1.84 -8.90 -10.94
CA SER A 33 -3.15 -8.33 -10.61
C SER A 33 -3.17 -7.72 -9.20
N LEU A 34 -2.47 -8.32 -8.23
CA LEU A 34 -2.31 -7.74 -6.90
C LEU A 34 -1.51 -6.43 -6.94
N THR A 35 -0.40 -6.38 -7.68
CA THR A 35 0.35 -5.13 -7.86
C THR A 35 -0.47 -4.06 -8.58
N GLN A 36 -1.27 -4.44 -9.59
CA GLN A 36 -2.18 -3.52 -10.28
C GLN A 36 -3.24 -2.93 -9.36
N ALA A 37 -3.82 -3.76 -8.48
CA ALA A 37 -4.77 -3.31 -7.47
C ALA A 37 -4.09 -2.38 -6.47
N PHE A 38 -2.89 -2.72 -6.01
CA PHE A 38 -2.11 -1.93 -5.06
C PHE A 38 -1.93 -0.48 -5.55
N TRP A 39 -1.42 -0.28 -6.78
CA TRP A 39 -1.20 1.07 -7.34
C TRP A 39 -2.46 1.93 -7.37
N ARG A 40 -3.63 1.32 -7.59
CA ARG A 40 -4.93 2.00 -7.71
C ARG A 40 -5.56 2.36 -6.36
N MET A 41 -4.97 1.91 -5.24
CA MET A 41 -5.48 2.16 -3.90
C MET A 41 -4.70 3.24 -3.13
N ILE A 42 -3.56 3.69 -3.68
CA ILE A 42 -2.63 4.61 -3.00
C ILE A 42 -2.26 5.81 -3.90
N ASP A 43 -1.60 6.80 -3.30
CA ASP A 43 -0.71 7.71 -4.02
C ASP A 43 0.69 7.09 -4.04
N PRO A 44 1.18 6.58 -5.19
CA PRO A 44 2.48 5.95 -5.27
C PRO A 44 3.63 6.95 -5.24
N THR A 45 3.37 8.26 -5.29
CA THR A 45 4.38 9.33 -5.30
C THR A 45 4.57 9.99 -3.93
N ASP A 46 3.76 9.61 -2.94
CA ASP A 46 3.87 10.09 -1.56
C ASP A 46 5.03 9.38 -0.85
N ALA A 47 6.16 10.09 -0.70
CA ALA A 47 7.35 9.56 -0.05
C ALA A 47 7.28 9.63 1.48
N ASP A 48 6.44 10.51 2.03
CA ASP A 48 6.45 10.90 3.44
C ASP A 48 5.26 10.32 4.24
N GLY A 49 4.49 9.42 3.62
CA GLY A 49 3.38 8.73 4.25
C GLY A 49 2.34 8.24 3.24
N SER A 50 1.06 8.35 3.63
CA SER A 50 -0.09 8.07 2.76
C SER A 50 -1.23 9.07 3.04
N PHE A 51 -1.47 9.97 2.09
CA PHE A 51 -2.52 11.01 2.15
C PHE A 51 -2.44 11.99 3.35
N CYS A 52 -3.23 11.79 4.39
CA CYS A 52 -3.20 12.61 5.61
C CYS A 52 -2.35 11.98 6.72
N ASP A 53 -2.03 10.68 6.61
CA ASP A 53 -1.16 9.99 7.56
C ASP A 53 0.30 10.20 7.17
N ARG A 54 1.11 10.70 8.10
CA ARG A 54 2.51 11.10 7.87
C ARG A 54 3.46 10.26 8.72
N GLY A 55 4.60 9.90 8.15
CA GLY A 55 5.62 9.08 8.80
C GLY A 55 5.87 7.78 8.07
N GLN A 56 7.05 7.19 8.31
CA GLN A 56 7.52 5.98 7.64
C GLN A 56 6.52 4.83 7.76
N GLN A 57 5.86 4.70 8.91
CA GLN A 57 4.90 3.63 9.17
C GLN A 57 3.70 3.66 8.21
N TYR A 58 3.43 4.79 7.57
CA TYR A 58 2.36 4.95 6.57
C TYR A 58 2.87 5.01 5.13
N SER A 59 4.18 5.07 4.92
CA SER A 59 4.76 5.14 3.58
C SER A 59 4.48 3.86 2.79
N SER A 60 4.20 4.02 1.50
CA SER A 60 3.91 2.90 0.61
C SER A 60 5.11 1.95 0.44
N VAL A 61 4.85 0.65 0.57
CA VAL A 61 5.86 -0.41 0.45
C VAL A 61 5.24 -1.71 -0.04
N ILE A 62 5.98 -2.45 -0.88
CA ILE A 62 5.69 -3.82 -1.27
C ILE A 62 6.75 -4.72 -0.63
N PHE A 63 6.32 -5.63 0.23
CA PHE A 63 7.15 -6.67 0.82
C PHE A 63 7.06 -7.94 -0.02
N TYR A 64 8.19 -8.42 -0.55
CA TYR A 64 8.24 -9.64 -1.37
C TYR A 64 8.74 -10.85 -0.57
N ASN A 65 8.20 -12.03 -0.89
CA ASN A 65 8.60 -13.31 -0.29
C ASN A 65 9.36 -14.23 -1.26
N SER A 66 9.57 -13.78 -2.51
CA SER A 66 10.33 -14.54 -3.52
C SER A 66 10.95 -13.61 -4.57
N ASP A 67 11.95 -14.12 -5.30
CA ASP A 67 12.58 -13.38 -6.41
C ASP A 67 11.60 -13.07 -7.55
N TYR A 68 10.62 -13.94 -7.77
CA TYR A 68 9.53 -13.67 -8.71
C TYR A 68 8.72 -12.44 -8.27
N GLN A 69 8.29 -12.39 -7.01
CA GLN A 69 7.55 -11.24 -6.49
C GLN A 69 8.37 -9.95 -6.53
N LYS A 70 9.66 -10.02 -6.21
CA LYS A 70 10.58 -8.88 -6.33
C LYS A 70 10.63 -8.37 -7.77
N THR A 71 10.96 -9.25 -8.71
CA THR A 71 11.12 -8.93 -10.13
C THR A 71 9.84 -8.33 -10.72
N GLU A 72 8.69 -8.94 -10.46
CA GLU A 72 7.42 -8.45 -10.99
C GLU A 72 6.99 -7.11 -10.35
N SER A 73 7.28 -6.91 -9.06
CA SER A 73 7.04 -5.62 -8.41
C SER A 73 7.92 -4.51 -9.00
N GLU A 74 9.20 -4.81 -9.25
CA GLU A 74 10.16 -3.85 -9.82
C GLU A 74 9.79 -3.47 -11.25
N LYS A 75 9.43 -4.46 -12.10
CA LYS A 75 8.91 -4.23 -13.45
C LYS A 75 7.64 -3.38 -13.42
N SER A 76 6.67 -3.74 -12.56
CA SER A 76 5.41 -3.01 -12.46
C SER A 76 5.63 -1.54 -12.06
N ARG A 77 6.50 -1.29 -11.07
CA ARG A 77 6.89 0.07 -10.66
C ARG A 77 7.60 0.83 -11.79
N ALA A 78 8.52 0.18 -12.50
CA ALA A 78 9.22 0.80 -13.63
C ALA A 78 8.26 1.14 -14.78
N SER A 79 7.33 0.24 -15.10
CA SER A 79 6.27 0.44 -16.09
C SER A 79 5.35 1.62 -15.72
N LEU A 80 5.00 1.74 -14.43
CA LEU A 80 4.24 2.88 -13.92
C LEU A 80 5.01 4.20 -14.05
N ASN A 81 6.30 4.23 -13.67
CA ASN A 81 7.14 5.42 -13.86
C ASN A 81 7.27 5.81 -15.34
N ALA A 82 7.56 4.85 -16.21
CA ALA A 82 7.74 5.09 -17.65
C ALA A 82 6.44 5.51 -18.34
N SER A 83 5.28 5.25 -17.73
CA SER A 83 3.98 5.59 -18.31
C SER A 83 3.71 7.10 -18.40
N GLY A 84 4.45 7.92 -17.67
CA GLY A 84 4.21 9.36 -17.55
C GLY A 84 2.92 9.72 -16.78
N LYS A 85 2.28 8.74 -16.12
CA LYS A 85 1.03 8.97 -15.38
C LYS A 85 1.19 10.00 -14.25
N PHE A 86 2.35 9.99 -13.61
CA PHE A 86 2.68 10.89 -12.53
C PHE A 86 3.88 11.75 -12.91
N LEU A 87 3.84 13.04 -12.55
CA LEU A 87 4.98 13.95 -12.72
C LEU A 87 6.12 13.63 -11.75
N LYS A 88 5.77 13.15 -10.56
CA LYS A 88 6.74 12.71 -9.54
C LYS A 88 7.05 11.23 -9.74
N PRO A 89 8.28 10.78 -9.42
CA PRO A 89 8.61 9.37 -9.45
C PRO A 89 7.81 8.59 -8.39
N VAL A 90 7.55 7.32 -8.67
CA VAL A 90 6.98 6.38 -7.71
C VAL A 90 7.95 6.18 -6.54
N ALA A 91 7.52 6.57 -5.35
CA ALA A 91 8.27 6.51 -4.10
C ALA A 91 8.14 5.15 -3.39
N THR A 92 7.20 4.29 -3.81
CA THR A 92 6.97 2.99 -3.18
C THR A 92 8.24 2.12 -3.15
N LYS A 93 8.59 1.68 -1.94
CA LYS A 93 9.72 0.79 -1.68
C LYS A 93 9.37 -0.66 -2.04
N ILE A 94 10.35 -1.41 -2.50
CA ILE A 94 10.24 -2.85 -2.75
C ILE A 94 11.34 -3.51 -1.93
N ILE A 95 10.96 -4.22 -0.87
CA ILE A 95 11.91 -4.76 0.12
C ILE A 95 11.54 -6.20 0.50
N ALA A 96 12.52 -6.96 0.97
CA ALA A 96 12.29 -8.34 1.39
C ALA A 96 11.33 -8.36 2.59
N ALA A 97 10.40 -9.31 2.59
CA ALA A 97 9.51 -9.53 3.73
C ALA A 97 10.32 -10.01 4.94
N GLU A 98 10.05 -9.41 6.09
CA GLU A 98 10.56 -9.83 7.39
C GLU A 98 9.44 -10.39 8.26
N THR A 99 9.66 -10.48 9.56
CA THR A 99 8.67 -10.94 10.53
C THR A 99 7.42 -10.05 10.49
N PHE A 100 6.26 -10.67 10.27
CA PHE A 100 4.97 -10.00 10.34
C PHE A 100 4.37 -10.17 11.72
N TYR A 101 4.04 -9.05 12.38
CA TYR A 101 3.31 -9.01 13.64
C TYR A 101 1.86 -8.60 13.37
N PRO A 102 0.86 -9.47 13.63
CA PRO A 102 -0.53 -9.09 13.52
C PRO A 102 -0.86 -7.93 14.46
N ALA A 103 -1.49 -6.88 13.93
CA ALA A 103 -2.07 -5.82 14.74
C ALA A 103 -3.24 -6.33 15.60
N GLU A 104 -3.61 -5.57 16.62
CA GLU A 104 -4.67 -5.89 17.58
C GLU A 104 -6.04 -6.11 16.89
N GLU A 105 -6.89 -6.94 17.51
CA GLU A 105 -8.18 -7.36 16.93
C GLU A 105 -9.12 -6.22 16.53
N TYR A 106 -9.03 -5.08 17.20
CA TYR A 106 -9.86 -3.92 16.87
C TYR A 106 -9.44 -3.25 15.55
N HIS A 107 -8.19 -3.45 15.09
CA HIS A 107 -7.73 -3.03 13.76
C HIS A 107 -8.19 -3.99 12.66
N GLN A 108 -8.36 -5.26 12.99
CA GLN A 108 -8.76 -6.28 12.01
C GLN A 108 -10.16 -5.99 11.46
N ASN A 109 -10.29 -5.94 10.13
CA ASN A 109 -11.53 -5.60 9.42
C ASN A 109 -12.14 -4.24 9.83
N TYR A 110 -11.31 -3.26 10.23
CA TYR A 110 -11.80 -1.97 10.72
C TYR A 110 -12.80 -1.27 9.78
N SER A 111 -12.54 -1.28 8.46
CA SER A 111 -13.42 -0.66 7.46
C SER A 111 -14.82 -1.30 7.41
N LYS A 112 -14.94 -2.60 7.73
CA LYS A 112 -16.22 -3.32 7.81
C LYS A 112 -16.91 -3.09 9.14
N LYS A 113 -16.15 -3.06 10.23
CA LYS A 113 -16.66 -2.85 11.60
C LYS A 113 -17.12 -1.39 11.83
N ASN A 114 -16.46 -0.42 11.19
CA ASN A 114 -16.69 1.03 11.37
C ASN A 114 -16.89 1.76 10.03
N PRO A 115 -17.87 1.37 9.20
CA PRO A 115 -17.96 1.81 7.81
C PRO A 115 -18.20 3.32 7.66
N ILE A 116 -19.01 3.93 8.53
CA ILE A 116 -19.31 5.37 8.46
C ILE A 116 -18.05 6.18 8.80
N ARG A 117 -17.40 5.88 9.93
CA ARG A 117 -16.19 6.56 10.37
C ARG A 117 -15.05 6.40 9.36
N TYR A 118 -14.86 5.18 8.86
CA TYR A 118 -13.83 4.90 7.85
C TYR A 118 -14.08 5.67 6.55
N LYS A 119 -15.32 5.67 6.03
CA LYS A 119 -15.65 6.42 4.80
C LYS A 119 -15.45 7.92 4.98
N PHE A 120 -15.92 8.48 6.10
CA PHE A 120 -15.76 9.91 6.38
C PHE A 120 -14.27 10.30 6.44
N TYR A 121 -13.47 9.53 7.18
CA TYR A 121 -12.04 9.75 7.30
C TYR A 121 -11.33 9.63 5.95
N ARG A 122 -11.56 8.53 5.21
CA ARG A 122 -10.94 8.27 3.89
C ARG A 122 -11.22 9.38 2.88
N SER A 123 -12.46 9.87 2.83
CA SER A 123 -12.85 10.97 1.94
C SER A 123 -12.18 12.28 2.35
N ARG A 124 -12.21 12.64 3.64
CA ARG A 124 -11.59 13.89 4.16
C ARG A 124 -10.07 13.91 4.04
N CYS A 125 -9.45 12.74 4.00
CA CYS A 125 -8.02 12.56 3.81
C CYS A 125 -7.59 12.78 2.34
N GLY A 126 -8.52 12.98 1.40
CA GLY A 126 -8.23 13.22 -0.02
C GLY A 126 -7.95 11.94 -0.83
N ARG A 127 -8.04 10.76 -0.21
CA ARG A 127 -7.77 9.47 -0.89
C ARG A 127 -8.73 9.23 -2.05
N ASP A 128 -10.02 9.48 -1.83
CA ASP A 128 -11.03 9.24 -2.86
C ASP A 128 -10.92 10.21 -4.04
N ASP A 129 -10.58 11.48 -3.77
CA ASP A 129 -10.37 12.48 -4.80
C ASP A 129 -9.15 12.14 -5.65
N PHE A 130 -8.04 11.74 -5.03
CA PHE A 130 -6.85 11.27 -5.73
C PHE A 130 -7.16 10.05 -6.60
N ILE A 131 -7.83 9.04 -6.05
CA ILE A 131 -8.15 7.83 -6.81
C ILE A 131 -9.07 8.16 -7.99
N ASN A 132 -10.06 9.03 -7.79
CA ASN A 132 -10.93 9.46 -8.87
C ASN A 132 -10.18 10.26 -9.94
N GLN A 133 -9.27 11.14 -9.55
CA GLN A 133 -8.50 11.95 -10.48
C GLN A 133 -7.55 11.11 -11.34
N TYR A 134 -6.82 10.17 -10.74
CA TYR A 134 -5.76 9.45 -11.44
C TYR A 134 -6.19 8.09 -11.98
N TRP A 135 -7.14 7.40 -11.34
CA TRP A 135 -7.43 5.99 -11.65
C TRP A 135 -8.82 5.75 -12.22
N LYS A 136 -9.75 6.71 -12.15
CA LYS A 136 -11.11 6.51 -12.69
C LYS A 136 -11.05 6.29 -14.21
N GLY A 137 -11.55 5.12 -14.64
CA GLY A 137 -11.55 4.73 -16.05
C GLY A 137 -10.21 4.22 -16.57
N ASP A 138 -9.17 4.11 -15.73
CA ASP A 138 -7.86 3.62 -16.16
C ASP A 138 -7.82 2.09 -16.28
N THR A 139 -7.80 1.61 -17.52
CA THR A 139 -7.69 0.20 -17.87
C THR A 139 -6.26 -0.24 -18.17
N LYS A 140 -5.27 0.66 -18.11
CA LYS A 140 -3.87 0.34 -18.44
C LYS A 140 -3.27 -0.63 -17.43
N VAL A 141 -2.57 -1.65 -17.93
CA VAL A 141 -1.83 -2.60 -17.09
C VAL A 141 -0.36 -2.16 -17.03
N TYR A 142 0.14 -1.91 -15.82
CA TYR A 142 1.52 -1.50 -15.56
C TYR A 142 2.37 -2.74 -15.26
N ARG A 143 2.79 -3.45 -16.30
CA ARG A 143 3.64 -4.65 -16.23
C ARG A 143 4.92 -4.44 -17.04
#